data_AF-A0A8H3H321-F1
#
_entry.id   AF-A0A8H3H321-F1
#
_cell.length_a   1.000
_cell.length_b   1.000
_cell.length_c   1.000
_cell.angle_alpha   90.00
_cell.angle_beta   90.00
_cell.angle_gamma   90.00
#
_symmetry.space_group_name_H-M   'P 1'
#
loop_
_entity.id
_entity.type
_entity.pdbx_description
1 polymer ?
#
loop_
_entity_poly.entity_id
_entity_poly.type
_entity_poly.pdbx_seq_one_letter_code
_entity_poly.pdbx_strand_id
1 'polypeptide(L)'
;MSLTLDSSLGASNAVLTGLPGSLSPIKARTVYIQSGLDNETEFHRAWRLEVEMLHNWYEAYVAIAEPATIIAAIDWASDWVGDDSRSLGETKLKPARTSKPDTSPQYKVWKFGINDPSWG
;
A
#
# COMPACT_ATOMS: atom_id res chain seq x y z
N MET A 1 7.44 21.45 4.41
CA MET A 1 7.33 20.05 4.86
C MET A 1 7.03 20.03 6.35
N SER A 2 6.03 19.25 6.79
CA SER A 2 5.77 19.00 8.21
C SER A 2 5.53 17.52 8.47
N LEU A 3 5.89 17.07 9.68
CA LEU A 3 5.68 15.71 10.18
C LEU A 3 4.75 15.79 11.39
N THR A 4 3.66 15.03 11.36
CA THR A 4 2.77 14.88 12.52
C THR A 4 2.78 13.43 12.95
N LEU A 5 3.13 13.18 14.21
CA LEU A 5 3.06 11.85 14.82
C LEU A 5 1.63 11.60 15.30
N ASP A 6 1.05 10.46 14.92
CA ASP A 6 -0.22 10.01 15.48
C ASP A 6 0.06 9.06 16.64
N SER A 7 -0.03 9.60 17.86
CA SER A 7 0.23 8.87 19.10
C SER A 7 -0.94 8.01 19.57
N SER A 8 -2.10 8.05 18.90
CA SER A 8 -3.30 7.31 19.32
C SER A 8 -3.20 5.79 19.16
N LEU A 9 -2.21 5.31 18.39
CA LEU A 9 -1.95 3.89 18.09
C LEU A 9 -0.53 3.44 18.50
N GLY A 10 0.11 4.18 19.43
CA GLY A 10 1.55 4.10 19.67
C GLY A 10 2.34 4.86 18.60
N ALA A 11 3.64 5.10 18.81
CA ALA A 11 4.51 5.88 17.89
C ALA A 11 4.81 5.17 16.54
N SER A 12 3.80 4.53 15.97
CA SER A 12 3.86 3.62 14.82
C SER A 12 3.31 4.27 13.55
N ASN A 13 2.62 5.41 13.63
CA ASN A 13 2.05 6.12 12.47
C ASN A 13 2.47 7.59 12.44
N ALA A 14 2.70 8.10 11.24
CA ALA A 14 2.99 9.49 10.98
C ALA A 14 2.37 9.97 9.66
N VAL A 15 2.12 11.27 9.56
CA VAL A 15 1.66 11.90 8.32
C VAL A 15 2.67 12.98 7.93
N LEU A 16 3.16 12.89 6.68
CA LEU A 16 4.01 13.91 6.09
C LEU A 16 3.21 14.77 5.11
N THR A 17 3.36 16.09 5.21
CA THR A 17 2.68 17.03 4.31
C THR A 17 3.64 18.05 3.70
N GLY A 18 3.24 18.62 2.57
CA GLY A 18 4.01 19.65 1.87
C GLY A 18 5.32 19.14 1.29
N LEU A 19 5.33 17.90 0.80
CA LEU A 19 6.42 17.32 0.02
C LEU A 19 6.21 17.66 -1.47
N PRO A 20 7.23 18.22 -2.15
CA PRO A 20 7.14 18.48 -3.59
C PRO A 20 6.83 17.21 -4.37
N GLY A 21 5.88 17.29 -5.31
CA GLY A 21 5.52 16.19 -6.19
C GLY A 21 4.50 15.18 -5.63
N SER A 22 4.19 15.21 -4.33
CA SER A 22 3.08 14.40 -3.79
C SER A 22 1.74 15.11 -4.00
N LEU A 23 0.72 14.38 -4.47
CA LEU A 23 -0.64 14.91 -4.64
C LEU A 23 -1.45 14.92 -3.34
N SER A 24 -1.07 14.11 -2.36
CA SER A 24 -1.79 13.96 -1.10
C SER A 24 -0.83 13.77 0.09
N PRO A 25 -1.27 14.03 1.34
CA PRO A 25 -0.50 13.71 2.54
C PRO A 25 -0.01 12.27 2.54
N ILE A 26 1.28 12.08 2.79
CA ILE A 26 1.91 10.76 2.81
C ILE A 26 1.62 10.12 4.16
N LYS A 27 1.02 8.93 4.11
CA LYS A 27 0.83 8.08 5.28
C LYS A 27 2.09 7.25 5.46
N ALA A 28 2.72 7.39 6.62
CA ALA A 28 3.87 6.62 7.03
C ALA A 28 3.49 5.74 8.22
N ARG A 29 3.91 4.48 8.21
CA ARG A 29 3.80 3.61 9.38
C ARG A 29 5.01 2.71 9.57
N THR A 30 5.34 2.41 10.81
CA THR A 30 6.41 1.48 11.14
C THR A 30 5.96 0.04 10.90
N VAL A 31 6.77 -0.74 10.19
CA VAL A 31 6.54 -2.15 9.88
C VAL A 31 7.85 -2.94 10.04
N TYR A 32 7.75 -4.26 10.02
CA TYR A 32 8.89 -5.13 9.75
C TYR A 32 8.81 -5.61 8.30
N ILE A 33 9.93 -5.56 7.60
CA ILE A 33 10.09 -6.09 6.24
C ILE A 33 11.22 -7.12 6.24
N GLN A 34 10.99 -8.19 5.50
CA GLN A 34 12.00 -9.18 5.22
C GLN A 34 12.71 -8.80 3.91
N SER A 35 14.04 -8.74 3.92
CA SER A 35 14.84 -8.61 2.71
C SER A 35 15.98 -9.63 2.70
N GLY A 36 16.45 -9.94 1.49
CA GLY A 36 17.44 -10.98 1.25
C GLY A 36 17.10 -11.80 0.00
N LEU A 37 18.13 -12.38 -0.62
CA LEU A 37 18.00 -13.37 -1.69
C LEU A 37 18.48 -14.71 -1.12
N ASP A 38 17.80 -15.81 -1.46
CA ASP A 38 18.17 -17.17 -1.07
C ASP A 38 18.08 -17.49 0.45
N ASN A 39 19.16 -18.01 1.05
CA ASN A 39 19.21 -18.58 2.40
C ASN A 39 19.49 -17.55 3.51
N GLU A 40 19.79 -16.30 3.16
CA GLU A 40 20.03 -15.23 4.12
C GLU A 40 18.82 -14.31 4.14
N THR A 41 18.04 -14.44 5.20
CA THR A 41 16.87 -13.62 5.46
C THR A 41 17.21 -12.63 6.57
N GLU A 42 17.10 -11.34 6.25
CA GLU A 42 17.25 -10.26 7.21
C GLU A 42 15.90 -9.60 7.49
N PHE A 43 15.66 -9.26 8.76
CA PHE A 43 14.47 -8.54 9.19
C PHE A 43 14.83 -7.10 9.53
N HIS A 44 14.23 -6.16 8.81
CA HIS A 44 14.43 -4.74 9.02
C HIS A 44 13.18 -4.10 9.57
N ARG A 45 13.36 -3.24 10.57
CA ARG A 45 12.32 -2.31 10.99
C ARG A 45 12.34 -1.10 10.06
N ALA A 46 11.23 -0.85 9.38
CA ALA A 46 11.14 0.13 8.31
C ALA A 46 9.93 1.05 8.46
N TRP A 47 10.03 2.26 7.91
CA TRP A 47 8.88 3.07 7.56
C TRP A 47 8.31 2.60 6.23
N ARG A 48 7.03 2.26 6.21
CA ARG A 48 6.25 2.09 4.99
C ARG A 48 5.55 3.40 4.66
N LEU A 49 5.89 3.98 3.52
CA LEU A 49 5.32 5.23 3.01
C LEU A 49 4.42 4.95 1.82
N GLU A 50 3.24 5.57 1.79
CA GLU A 50 2.33 5.57 0.64
C GLU A 50 2.37 6.95 -0.04
N VAL A 51 2.96 7.01 -1.24
CA VAL A 51 3.25 8.25 -1.95
C VAL A 51 2.49 8.30 -3.25
N GLU A 52 1.42 9.10 -3.28
CA GLU A 52 0.66 9.38 -4.50
C GLU A 52 1.33 10.53 -5.27
N MET A 53 1.72 10.27 -6.51
CA MET A 53 2.28 11.27 -7.44
C MET A 53 1.36 11.41 -8.66
N LEU A 54 1.70 12.30 -9.60
CA LEU A 54 0.85 12.62 -10.75
C LEU A 54 0.50 11.41 -11.62
N HIS A 55 1.50 10.57 -11.92
CA HIS A 55 1.34 9.39 -12.78
C HIS A 55 1.63 8.07 -12.06
N ASN A 56 2.30 8.13 -10.89
CA ASN A 56 2.76 6.96 -10.17
C ASN A 56 2.16 6.90 -8.77
N TRP A 57 2.12 5.70 -8.19
CA TRP A 57 1.80 5.54 -6.77
C TRP A 57 2.80 4.60 -6.13
N TYR A 58 3.74 5.18 -5.38
CA TYR A 58 4.78 4.41 -4.73
C TYR A 58 4.38 3.93 -3.34
N GLU A 59 4.78 2.69 -3.04
CA GLU A 59 4.92 2.17 -1.69
C GLU A 59 6.42 1.96 -1.42
N ALA A 60 6.97 2.75 -0.51
CA ALA A 60 8.40 2.74 -0.20
C ALA A 60 8.66 2.24 1.22
N TYR A 61 9.71 1.44 1.40
CA TYR A 61 10.19 0.94 2.66
C TYR A 61 11.55 1.56 2.96
N VAL A 62 11.61 2.42 3.97
CA VAL A 62 12.83 3.15 4.36
C VAL A 62 13.29 2.67 5.72
N ALA A 63 14.57 2.35 5.87
CA ALA A 63 15.10 1.85 7.13
C ALA A 63 14.94 2.90 8.25
N ILE A 64 14.52 2.45 9.45
CA ILE A 64 14.38 3.37 10.61
C ILE A 64 15.76 3.76 11.16
N ALA A 65 16.69 2.82 11.21
CA ALA A 65 18.03 3.07 11.75
C ALA A 65 18.85 4.00 10.85
N GLU A 66 18.67 3.89 9.54
CA GLU A 66 19.41 4.65 8.52
C GLU A 66 18.42 5.22 7.49
N PRO A 67 17.86 6.42 7.72
CA PRO A 67 16.81 6.99 6.87
C PRO A 67 17.20 7.25 5.40
N ALA A 68 18.49 7.23 5.09
CA ALA A 68 18.99 7.32 3.72
C ALA A 68 18.84 6.00 2.94
N THR A 69 18.60 4.88 3.64
CA THR A 69 18.54 3.55 3.04
C THR A 69 17.10 3.20 2.69
N ILE A 70 16.85 3.09 1.38
CA ILE A 70 15.61 2.55 0.83
C ILE A 70 15.78 1.04 0.70
N ILE A 71 14.98 0.28 1.45
CA ILE A 71 15.00 -1.19 1.43
C ILE A 71 14.26 -1.69 0.18
N ALA A 72 13.10 -1.11 -0.12
CA ALA A 72 12.30 -1.47 -1.29
C ALA A 72 11.43 -0.29 -1.74
N ALA A 73 11.15 -0.25 -3.04
CA ALA A 73 10.19 0.67 -3.64
C ALA A 73 9.32 -0.10 -4.63
N ILE A 74 8.02 0.00 -4.48
CA ILE A 74 7.01 -0.67 -5.31
C ILE A 74 6.21 0.42 -6.01
N ASP A 75 6.14 0.36 -7.34
CA ASP A 75 5.21 1.17 -8.11
C ASP A 75 3.90 0.42 -8.30
N TRP A 76 2.80 1.01 -7.87
CA TRP A 76 1.46 0.47 -8.07
C TRP A 76 0.80 1.01 -9.34
N ALA A 77 1.38 2.00 -10.01
CA ALA A 77 0.88 2.43 -11.32
C ALA A 77 1.24 1.40 -12.38
N SER A 78 0.25 1.06 -13.21
CA SER A 78 0.44 0.20 -14.37
C SER A 78 0.09 1.00 -15.61
N ASP A 79 1.12 1.41 -16.35
CA ASP A 79 0.99 2.14 -17.62
C ASP A 79 0.77 1.18 -18.79
N TRP A 80 0.00 0.12 -18.58
CA TRP A 80 -0.28 -0.85 -19.63
C TRP A 80 -1.07 -0.19 -20.78
N VAL A 81 -0.37 0.15 -21.85
CA VAL A 81 -0.95 0.51 -23.15
C VAL A 81 -1.29 -0.79 -23.89
N GLY A 82 -2.23 -1.54 -23.34
CA GLY A 82 -2.85 -2.64 -24.05
C GLY A 82 -3.81 -2.09 -25.07
N ASP A 83 -3.61 -2.46 -26.33
CA ASP A 83 -4.60 -2.36 -27.39
C ASP A 83 -5.99 -2.74 -26.84
N ASP A 84 -6.99 -1.95 -27.22
CA ASP A 84 -8.30 -1.70 -26.58
C ASP A 84 -9.26 -2.91 -26.56
N SER A 85 -8.78 -4.08 -26.20
CA SER A 85 -9.61 -5.26 -26.02
C SER A 85 -9.13 -6.10 -24.84
N ARG A 86 -9.93 -6.07 -23.76
CA ARG A 86 -9.88 -6.98 -22.59
C ARG A 86 -8.99 -6.54 -21.42
N SER A 87 -9.05 -5.25 -21.06
CA SER A 87 -8.55 -4.77 -19.76
C SER A 87 -9.32 -5.45 -18.61
N LEU A 88 -8.77 -6.54 -18.08
CA LEU A 88 -9.19 -7.15 -16.81
C LEU A 88 -8.58 -6.29 -15.71
N GLY A 89 -9.36 -5.32 -15.23
CA GLY A 89 -8.89 -4.26 -14.34
C GLY A 89 -8.35 -4.79 -13.01
N GLU A 90 -7.03 -4.71 -12.85
CA GLU A 90 -6.36 -4.74 -11.55
C GLU A 90 -5.86 -3.34 -11.20
N THR A 91 -6.76 -2.38 -11.17
CA THR A 91 -6.50 -1.09 -10.51
C THR A 91 -6.79 -1.30 -9.03
N LYS A 92 -5.80 -1.09 -8.15
CA LYS A 92 -6.06 -0.97 -6.70
C LYS A 92 -7.24 -0.02 -6.52
N LEU A 93 -8.37 -0.57 -6.12
CA LEU A 93 -9.60 0.20 -5.93
C LEU A 93 -9.32 1.20 -4.80
N LYS A 94 -9.25 2.50 -5.14
CA LYS A 94 -9.38 3.57 -4.13
C LYS A 94 -10.66 3.25 -3.35
N PRO A 95 -10.67 3.27 -2.01
CA PRO A 95 -11.89 3.02 -1.26
C PRO A 95 -12.95 4.00 -1.76
N ALA A 96 -14.00 3.47 -2.38
CA ALA A 96 -15.09 4.30 -2.87
C ALA A 96 -15.63 5.08 -1.67
N ARG A 97 -15.73 6.41 -1.80
CA ARG A 97 -16.54 7.21 -0.87
C ARG A 97 -17.93 6.60 -0.89
N THR A 98 -18.31 5.95 0.20
CA THR A 98 -19.56 5.19 0.32
C THR A 98 -20.73 6.14 0.21
N SER A 99 -21.33 6.19 -0.98
CA SER A 99 -22.67 6.72 -1.18
C SER A 99 -23.67 5.72 -0.59
N LYS A 100 -24.03 5.95 0.69
CA LYS A 100 -25.07 5.25 1.48
C LYS A 100 -24.90 3.71 1.63
N PRO A 101 -25.14 3.16 2.82
CA PRO A 101 -25.13 1.71 3.00
C PRO A 101 -26.34 1.12 2.27
N ASP A 102 -26.07 0.26 1.29
CA ASP A 102 -27.08 -0.64 0.73
C ASP A 102 -27.31 -1.76 1.76
N THR A 103 -28.57 -1.98 2.16
CA THR A 103 -28.98 -2.71 3.38
C THR A 103 -28.82 -4.23 3.29
N SER A 104 -27.95 -4.73 2.41
CA SER A 104 -27.71 -6.16 2.22
C SER A 104 -26.25 -6.40 1.82
N PRO A 105 -25.39 -6.96 2.69
CA PRO A 105 -24.03 -7.29 2.28
C PRO A 105 -24.07 -8.40 1.22
N GLN A 106 -23.85 -8.03 -0.04
CA GLN A 106 -23.68 -8.98 -1.14
C GLN A 106 -22.20 -9.32 -1.28
N TYR A 107 -21.85 -10.58 -1.04
CA TYR A 107 -20.50 -11.08 -1.25
C TYR A 107 -20.29 -11.41 -2.73
N LYS A 108 -19.22 -10.90 -3.35
CA LYS A 108 -18.82 -11.31 -4.71
C LYS A 108 -17.91 -12.53 -4.62
N VAL A 109 -18.47 -13.73 -4.85
CA VAL A 109 -17.68 -14.97 -5.01
C VAL A 109 -17.14 -15.04 -6.43
N TRP A 110 -15.83 -15.17 -6.57
CA TRP A 110 -15.18 -15.44 -7.85
C TRP A 110 -15.19 -16.95 -8.11
N LYS A 111 -15.31 -17.38 -9.37
CA LYS A 111 -15.47 -18.81 -9.72
C LYS A 111 -14.22 -19.68 -9.49
N PHE A 112 -13.05 -19.11 -9.17
CA PHE A 112 -11.83 -19.85 -8.93
C PHE A 112 -11.42 -19.79 -7.45
N GLY A 113 -11.08 -20.94 -6.88
CA GLY A 113 -10.69 -21.09 -5.48
C GLY A 113 -11.83 -21.56 -4.59
N ILE A 114 -12.05 -22.88 -4.58
CA ILE A 114 -12.90 -23.57 -3.60
C ILE A 114 -12.27 -23.34 -2.23
N ASN A 115 -12.84 -22.44 -1.44
CA ASN A 115 -12.77 -22.54 0.02
C ASN A 115 -14.16 -22.97 0.48
N ASP A 116 -14.41 -24.28 0.42
CA ASP A 116 -15.60 -24.92 0.94
C ASP A 116 -15.37 -25.26 2.42
N PRO A 117 -16.07 -24.62 3.37
CA PRO A 117 -15.88 -24.83 4.80
C PRO A 117 -16.61 -26.06 5.35
N SER A 118 -17.12 -26.96 4.49
CA SER A 118 -17.85 -28.18 4.93
C SER A 118 -16.96 -29.31 5.44
N TRP A 119 -15.63 -29.13 5.45
CA TRP A 119 -14.69 -30.07 6.05
C TRP A 119 -13.83 -29.34 7.09
N GLY A 120 -14.10 -29.63 8.35
CA GLY A 120 -13.29 -29.33 9.53
C GLY A 120 -13.03 -30.61 10.32
#